data_AF-A0A7K3CS38-F1
#
_entry.id   AF-A0A7K3CS38-F1
#
_cell.length_a   1.000
_cell.length_b   1.000
_cell.length_c   1.000
_cell.angle_alpha   90.00
_cell.angle_beta   90.00
_cell.angle_gamma   90.00
#
_symmetry.space_group_name_H-M   'P 1'
#
loop_
_entity.id
_entity.type
_entity.pdbx_description
1 polymer ?
#
loop_
_entity_poly.entity_id
_entity_poly.type
_entity_poly.pdbx_seq_one_letter_code
_entity_poly.pdbx_strand_id
1 'polypeptide(L)'
;MRRSLITAVAVASLAAPLALATAGTAAAAPTPPKAPVTDFNHDGYADLAISAPGHYNTDEPGSVSVVYGSANGPDKAHAVTISRDTAGVPGSAADGGHFGGQTAASDLDGDGYTDLVVNGGEKAVVLWGSAQGLSGRGSVELDSNGARVTAGDFNGDGKGDLVTAEYPEPEDPMDNDDAGMTIAYGPFQKDGKAASTQRVVTSQTFGPGDFVAGDVTGDGIDDIVSSHGFEEMAHKSQLWKGGKDGVATTSQKLAPSLGGAVADVDGDGYGDFVTRD
;
A
#
# COMPACT_ATOMS: atom_id res chain seq x y z
N MET A 1 -24.13 -71.06 -70.02
CA MET A 1 -24.18 -70.02 -71.08
C MET A 1 -24.20 -68.64 -70.41
N ARG A 2 -23.40 -67.69 -70.91
CA ARG A 2 -23.38 -66.22 -70.64
C ARG A 2 -22.95 -65.80 -69.21
N ARG A 3 -21.74 -65.24 -69.02
CA ARG A 3 -21.24 -63.85 -69.23
C ARG A 3 -21.66 -62.87 -68.12
N SER A 4 -20.63 -62.19 -67.61
CA SER A 4 -20.46 -61.35 -66.42
C SER A 4 -21.44 -60.17 -66.24
N LEU A 5 -21.56 -59.71 -65.00
CA LEU A 5 -21.81 -58.30 -64.65
C LEU A 5 -21.03 -57.96 -63.36
N ILE A 6 -20.18 -56.93 -63.48
CA ILE A 6 -19.45 -56.25 -62.41
C ILE A 6 -20.45 -55.30 -61.73
N THR A 7 -20.58 -55.37 -60.42
CA THR A 7 -21.35 -54.38 -59.65
C THR A 7 -20.37 -53.49 -58.88
N ALA A 8 -20.28 -52.23 -59.30
CA ALA A 8 -19.56 -51.17 -58.61
C ALA A 8 -20.35 -50.75 -57.35
N VAL A 9 -19.67 -50.66 -56.22
CA VAL A 9 -20.22 -50.05 -55.00
C VAL A 9 -19.95 -48.55 -55.07
N ALA A 10 -21.01 -47.75 -55.19
CA ALA A 10 -20.94 -46.31 -55.03
C ALA A 10 -20.92 -45.98 -53.53
N VAL A 11 -19.84 -45.34 -53.07
CA VAL A 11 -19.77 -44.73 -51.73
C VAL A 11 -20.41 -43.35 -51.82
N ALA A 12 -21.58 -43.17 -51.21
CA ALA A 12 -22.18 -41.86 -51.05
C ALA A 12 -21.49 -41.13 -49.89
N SER A 13 -20.68 -40.11 -50.19
CA SER A 13 -20.18 -39.17 -49.21
C SER A 13 -21.25 -38.12 -48.92
N LEU A 14 -21.82 -38.15 -47.71
CA LEU A 14 -22.57 -37.00 -47.19
C LEU A 14 -21.57 -35.93 -46.74
N ALA A 15 -21.45 -34.86 -47.53
CA ALA A 15 -20.82 -33.63 -47.09
C ALA A 15 -21.85 -32.80 -46.31
N ALA A 16 -21.73 -32.75 -44.99
CA ALA A 16 -22.41 -31.73 -44.18
C ALA A 16 -21.62 -30.42 -44.28
N PRO A 17 -22.26 -29.25 -44.48
CA PRO A 17 -21.55 -27.99 -44.46
C PRO A 17 -21.13 -27.66 -43.02
N LEU A 18 -19.82 -27.51 -42.82
CA LEU A 18 -19.24 -26.98 -41.60
C LEU A 18 -19.60 -25.47 -41.54
N ALA A 19 -20.58 -25.10 -40.74
CA ALA A 19 -20.81 -23.70 -40.42
C ALA A 19 -19.64 -23.24 -39.52
N LEU A 20 -18.73 -22.40 -40.05
CA LEU A 20 -17.79 -21.68 -39.20
C LEU A 20 -18.60 -20.69 -38.36
N ALA A 21 -18.79 -21.02 -37.08
CA ALA A 21 -19.19 -20.03 -36.09
C ALA A 21 -18.04 -19.01 -36.01
N THR A 22 -18.29 -17.77 -36.42
CA THR A 22 -17.41 -16.65 -36.07
C THR A 22 -17.46 -16.53 -34.54
N ALA A 23 -16.39 -16.94 -33.88
CA ALA A 23 -16.21 -16.70 -32.45
C ALA A 23 -16.33 -15.19 -32.25
N GLY A 24 -17.45 -14.74 -31.68
CA GLY A 24 -17.57 -13.36 -31.24
C GLY A 24 -16.44 -13.12 -30.26
N THR A 25 -15.68 -12.06 -30.48
CA THR A 25 -14.71 -11.57 -29.49
C THR A 25 -15.50 -11.38 -28.19
N ALA A 26 -15.24 -12.23 -27.19
CA ALA A 26 -15.76 -12.00 -25.86
C ALA A 26 -15.22 -10.64 -25.43
N ALA A 27 -16.09 -9.63 -25.41
CA ALA A 27 -15.75 -8.38 -24.78
C ALA A 27 -15.40 -8.72 -23.34
N ALA A 28 -14.19 -8.33 -22.90
CA ALA A 28 -13.81 -8.44 -21.51
C ALA A 28 -14.95 -7.87 -20.67
N ALA A 29 -15.40 -8.64 -19.67
CA ALA A 29 -16.37 -8.13 -18.73
C ALA A 29 -15.82 -6.80 -18.19
N PRO A 30 -16.64 -5.73 -18.08
CA PRO A 30 -16.18 -4.49 -17.49
C PRO A 30 -15.54 -4.83 -16.15
N THR A 31 -14.29 -4.43 -15.99
CA THR A 31 -13.53 -4.59 -14.75
C THR A 31 -14.42 -4.03 -13.63
N PRO A 32 -14.72 -4.82 -12.58
CA PRO A 32 -15.48 -4.28 -11.46
C PRO A 32 -14.78 -3.01 -10.98
N PRO A 33 -15.53 -1.97 -10.57
CA PRO A 33 -14.91 -0.77 -10.04
C PRO A 33 -13.92 -1.18 -8.96
N LYS A 34 -12.67 -0.74 -9.09
CA LYS A 34 -11.64 -0.96 -8.07
C LYS A 34 -12.24 -0.49 -6.75
N ALA A 35 -12.19 -1.36 -5.72
CA ALA A 35 -12.63 -0.98 -4.39
C ALA A 35 -11.95 0.35 -4.01
N PRO A 36 -12.62 1.24 -3.27
CA PRO A 36 -12.00 2.47 -2.81
C PRO A 36 -10.67 2.15 -2.13
N VAL A 37 -9.61 2.90 -2.47
CA VAL A 37 -8.26 2.67 -1.94
C VAL A 37 -8.21 2.87 -0.42
N THR A 38 -9.15 3.65 0.12
CA THR A 38 -9.31 3.88 1.55
C THR A 38 -10.80 3.91 1.84
N ASP A 39 -11.25 2.96 2.67
CA ASP A 39 -12.64 2.80 3.12
C ASP A 39 -12.59 2.24 4.55
N PHE A 40 -12.56 3.13 5.53
CA PHE A 40 -12.39 2.79 6.94
C PHE A 40 -13.67 2.19 7.55
N ASN A 41 -14.82 2.42 6.92
CA ASN A 41 -16.12 1.92 7.37
C ASN A 41 -16.71 0.80 6.49
N HIS A 42 -16.02 0.47 5.40
CA HIS A 42 -16.37 -0.53 4.40
C HIS A 42 -17.78 -0.33 3.79
N ASP A 43 -18.16 0.93 3.57
CA ASP A 43 -19.46 1.27 2.98
C ASP A 43 -19.46 1.36 1.44
N GLY A 44 -18.29 1.18 0.82
CA GLY A 44 -18.10 1.20 -0.63
C GLY A 44 -17.82 2.59 -1.20
N TYR A 45 -17.67 3.62 -0.36
CA TYR A 45 -17.25 4.95 -0.76
C TYR A 45 -15.84 5.26 -0.23
N ALA A 46 -15.07 6.03 -1.00
CA ALA A 46 -13.73 6.42 -0.57
C ALA A 46 -13.79 7.42 0.59
N ASP A 47 -13.04 7.13 1.64
CA ASP A 47 -12.85 7.99 2.80
C ASP A 47 -11.57 8.83 2.68
N LEU A 48 -11.49 9.89 3.49
CA LEU A 48 -10.32 10.77 3.55
C LEU A 48 -9.85 10.98 4.99
N ALA A 49 -8.58 10.70 5.25
CA ALA A 49 -7.88 11.10 6.46
C ALA A 49 -7.04 12.37 6.21
N ILE A 50 -7.13 13.34 7.11
CA ILE A 50 -6.47 14.64 7.00
C ILE A 50 -5.65 14.90 8.26
N SER A 51 -4.33 14.98 8.06
CA SER A 51 -3.35 15.27 9.10
C SER A 51 -3.40 16.71 9.61
N ALA A 52 -3.37 16.86 10.93
CA ALA A 52 -3.22 18.14 11.62
C ALA A 52 -2.35 17.94 12.89
N PRO A 53 -1.02 17.75 12.72
CA PRO A 53 -0.11 17.56 13.85
C PRO A 53 -0.06 18.80 14.75
N GLY A 54 0.23 18.57 16.03
CA GLY A 54 0.42 19.63 17.02
C GLY A 54 1.78 20.32 16.86
N HIS A 55 2.05 21.29 17.72
CA HIS A 55 3.38 21.89 17.80
C HIS A 55 4.32 21.05 18.67
N TYR A 56 5.58 20.92 18.23
CA TYR A 56 6.63 20.25 19.02
C TYR A 56 6.84 20.90 20.39
N ASN A 57 7.08 20.07 21.40
CA ASN A 57 7.34 20.51 22.79
C ASN A 57 6.21 21.35 23.40
N THR A 58 4.97 21.07 23.00
CA THR A 58 3.75 21.63 23.58
C THR A 58 2.80 20.52 23.99
N ASP A 59 1.78 20.84 24.80
CA ASP A 59 0.70 19.91 25.13
C ASP A 59 -0.41 19.91 24.07
N GLU A 60 -0.12 20.32 22.83
CA GLU A 60 -1.06 20.23 21.72
C GLU A 60 -1.04 18.81 21.14
N PRO A 61 -2.11 18.01 21.29
CA PRO A 61 -2.08 16.57 21.06
C PRO A 61 -1.92 16.17 19.58
N GLY A 62 -1.97 17.10 18.63
CA GLY A 62 -2.10 16.77 17.22
C GLY A 62 -3.36 15.95 16.92
N SER A 63 -3.70 15.80 15.63
CA SER A 63 -4.90 15.06 15.26
C SER A 63 -4.87 14.58 13.81
N VAL A 64 -5.77 13.64 13.54
CA VAL A 64 -6.23 13.30 12.20
C VAL A 64 -7.74 13.50 12.16
N SER A 65 -8.22 14.22 11.15
CA SER A 65 -9.65 14.33 10.86
C SER A 65 -10.03 13.40 9.72
N VAL A 66 -11.07 12.60 9.92
CA VAL A 66 -11.58 11.64 8.95
C VAL A 66 -12.90 12.16 8.40
N VAL A 67 -13.01 12.25 7.09
CA VAL A 67 -14.25 12.57 6.38
C VAL A 67 -14.65 11.36 5.57
N TYR A 68 -15.79 10.77 5.94
CA TYR A 68 -16.29 9.57 5.27
C TYR A 68 -16.85 9.89 3.88
N GLY A 69 -16.73 8.94 2.96
CA GLY A 69 -17.34 8.98 1.65
C GLY A 69 -18.84 8.81 1.70
N SER A 70 -19.53 9.20 0.62
CA SER A 70 -20.92 8.85 0.40
C SER A 70 -21.28 8.97 -1.08
N ALA A 71 -22.47 8.51 -1.44
CA ALA A 71 -23.04 8.71 -2.78
C ALA A 71 -23.11 10.18 -3.22
N ASN A 72 -23.15 11.12 -2.27
CA ASN A 72 -23.21 12.56 -2.53
C ASN A 72 -21.86 13.26 -2.40
N GLY A 73 -20.76 12.51 -2.29
CA GLY A 73 -19.43 13.01 -1.98
C GLY A 73 -19.14 13.02 -0.47
N PRO A 74 -18.19 13.86 -0.01
CA PRO A 74 -17.73 13.81 1.38
C PRO A 74 -18.83 14.10 2.41
N ASP A 75 -19.05 13.17 3.35
CA ASP A 75 -20.00 13.30 4.45
C ASP A 75 -19.39 14.06 5.62
N LYS A 76 -19.47 15.39 5.52
CA LYS A 76 -19.00 16.30 6.55
C LYS A 76 -19.83 16.26 7.84
N ALA A 77 -21.04 15.68 7.82
CA ALA A 77 -21.90 15.62 9.00
C ALA A 77 -21.47 14.54 9.99
N HIS A 78 -20.79 13.50 9.49
CA HIS A 78 -20.26 12.39 10.29
C HIS A 78 -18.74 12.36 10.34
N ALA A 79 -18.08 13.46 9.99
CA ALA A 79 -16.63 13.58 10.13
C ALA A 79 -16.21 13.43 11.61
N VAL A 80 -15.11 12.73 11.84
CA VAL A 80 -14.53 12.52 13.19
C VAL A 80 -13.14 13.12 13.27
N THR A 81 -12.77 13.62 14.43
CA THR A 81 -11.39 14.04 14.71
C THR A 81 -10.85 13.17 15.83
N ILE A 82 -9.72 12.52 15.57
CA ILE A 82 -9.01 11.68 16.53
C ILE A 82 -7.69 12.38 16.82
N SER A 83 -7.50 12.75 18.07
CA SER A 83 -6.26 13.34 18.59
C SER A 83 -5.48 12.33 19.42
N ARG A 84 -4.22 12.64 19.76
CA ARG A 84 -3.45 11.85 20.74
C ARG A 84 -4.14 11.72 22.09
N ASP A 85 -4.98 12.70 22.46
CA ASP A 85 -5.78 12.71 23.70
C ASP A 85 -7.14 12.01 23.59
N THR A 86 -7.48 11.48 22.42
CA THR A 86 -8.74 10.75 22.25
C THR A 86 -8.71 9.47 23.07
N ALA A 87 -9.77 9.24 23.86
CA ALA A 87 -9.84 8.07 24.73
C ALA A 87 -9.60 6.76 23.96
N GLY A 88 -8.64 5.97 24.45
CA GLY A 88 -8.24 4.70 23.84
C GLY A 88 -7.03 4.81 22.90
N VAL A 89 -6.69 6.01 22.42
CA VAL A 89 -5.40 6.24 21.76
C VAL A 89 -4.31 6.16 22.85
N PRO A 90 -3.27 5.33 22.67
CA PRO A 90 -2.17 5.22 23.64
C PRO A 90 -1.38 6.52 23.77
N GLY A 91 -0.44 6.57 24.73
CA GLY A 91 0.47 7.70 25.00
C GLY A 91 -0.16 8.97 25.58
N SER A 92 0.48 10.11 25.33
CA SER A 92 0.14 11.38 26.00
C SER A 92 0.09 12.58 25.04
N ALA A 93 -0.66 13.64 25.40
CA ALA A 93 -0.75 14.90 24.66
C ALA A 93 0.62 15.49 24.26
N ALA A 94 1.64 15.30 25.11
CA ALA A 94 2.99 15.84 24.89
C ALA A 94 3.68 15.21 23.66
N ASP A 95 3.23 14.03 23.22
CA ASP A 95 3.69 13.38 21.98
C ASP A 95 3.04 14.02 20.72
N GLY A 96 2.09 14.93 20.93
CA GLY A 96 1.20 15.46 19.92
C GLY A 96 1.84 16.29 18.82
N GLY A 97 3.06 16.77 19.04
CA GLY A 97 3.87 17.41 17.99
C GLY A 97 4.13 16.52 16.78
N HIS A 98 4.10 15.20 16.97
CA HIS A 98 4.28 14.22 15.90
C HIS A 98 2.95 13.59 15.45
N PHE A 99 1.92 13.64 16.29
CA PHE A 99 0.70 12.87 16.08
C PHE A 99 0.00 13.25 14.78
N GLY A 100 -0.11 12.29 13.86
CA GLY A 100 -0.71 12.51 12.55
C GLY A 100 0.19 13.28 11.56
N GLY A 101 1.45 13.57 11.87
CA GLY A 101 2.37 14.23 10.94
C GLY A 101 2.72 13.39 9.70
N GLN A 102 2.58 12.07 9.81
CA GLN A 102 2.69 11.09 8.73
C GLN A 102 1.61 10.01 8.96
N THR A 103 1.05 9.49 7.86
CA THR A 103 -0.02 8.49 7.93
C THR A 103 0.09 7.49 6.78
N ALA A 104 -0.29 6.24 7.03
CA ALA A 104 -0.44 5.21 6.01
C ALA A 104 -1.75 4.46 6.24
N ALA A 105 -2.46 4.10 5.17
CA ALA A 105 -3.75 3.41 5.24
C ALA A 105 -3.69 2.08 4.49
N SER A 106 -4.15 1.01 5.13
CA SER A 106 -4.28 -0.34 4.55
C SER A 106 -5.11 -1.21 5.49
N ASP A 107 -5.70 -2.31 4.98
CA ASP A 107 -6.30 -3.35 5.82
C ASP A 107 -5.17 -4.23 6.40
N LEU A 108 -4.68 -3.84 7.59
CA LEU A 108 -3.49 -4.44 8.16
C LEU A 108 -3.78 -5.79 8.80
N ASP A 109 -4.95 -5.97 9.41
CA ASP A 109 -5.31 -7.24 10.05
C ASP A 109 -6.19 -8.15 9.19
N GLY A 110 -6.58 -7.70 8.01
CA GLY A 110 -7.29 -8.48 7.02
C GLY A 110 -8.76 -8.69 7.36
N ASP A 111 -9.36 -7.82 8.18
CA ASP A 111 -10.78 -7.89 8.56
C ASP A 111 -11.72 -7.21 7.54
N GLY A 112 -11.15 -6.60 6.50
CA GLY A 112 -11.85 -5.97 5.39
C GLY A 112 -12.21 -4.50 5.62
N TYR A 113 -11.80 -3.90 6.74
CA TYR A 113 -11.87 -2.46 6.95
C TYR A 113 -10.48 -1.86 6.73
N THR A 114 -10.40 -0.70 6.09
CA THR A 114 -9.11 0.00 6.05
C THR A 114 -8.74 0.44 7.47
N ASP A 115 -7.49 0.27 7.85
CA ASP A 115 -6.91 0.79 9.08
C ASP A 115 -6.06 2.04 8.79
N LEU A 116 -5.75 2.82 9.82
CA LEU A 116 -4.87 3.98 9.72
C LEU A 116 -3.70 3.88 10.68
N VAL A 117 -2.49 3.80 10.12
CA VAL A 117 -1.25 4.05 10.85
C VAL A 117 -1.01 5.55 10.90
N VAL A 118 -0.74 6.07 12.09
CA VAL A 118 -0.37 7.46 12.32
C VAL A 118 0.97 7.52 13.02
N ASN A 119 1.80 8.50 12.66
CA ASN A 119 2.97 8.81 13.47
C ASN A 119 2.52 9.16 14.88
N GLY A 120 3.03 8.48 15.92
CA GLY A 120 2.76 8.79 17.32
C GLY A 120 3.94 9.43 18.04
N GLY A 121 5.01 9.79 17.31
CA GLY A 121 6.28 10.27 17.90
C GLY A 121 7.31 9.16 17.90
N GLU A 122 7.58 8.59 19.07
CA GLU A 122 8.54 7.47 19.19
C GLU A 122 8.05 6.21 18.48
N LYS A 123 6.74 5.93 18.56
CA LYS A 123 6.10 4.76 17.99
C LYS A 123 4.96 5.16 17.06
N ALA A 124 4.76 4.40 16.00
CA ALA A 124 3.55 4.51 15.21
C ALA A 124 2.34 4.04 16.03
N VAL A 125 1.17 4.61 15.79
CA VAL A 125 -0.11 4.18 16.37
C VAL A 125 -0.98 3.64 15.25
N VAL A 126 -1.64 2.51 15.47
CA VAL A 126 -2.69 2.00 14.57
C VAL A 126 -4.06 2.36 15.13
N LEU A 127 -4.88 2.99 14.30
CA LEU A 127 -6.32 3.15 14.49
C LEU A 127 -7.02 2.09 13.64
N TRP A 128 -7.64 1.11 14.29
CA TRP A 128 -8.32 0.02 13.59
C TRP A 128 -9.64 0.48 12.97
N GLY A 129 -9.85 0.12 11.71
CA GLY A 129 -11.10 0.28 10.97
C GLY A 129 -12.23 -0.54 11.60
N SER A 130 -13.46 -0.15 11.30
CA SER A 130 -14.65 -0.89 11.74
C SER A 130 -15.88 -0.43 10.96
N ALA A 131 -17.00 -1.14 11.06
CA ALA A 131 -18.27 -0.69 10.48
C ALA A 131 -18.79 0.66 11.03
N GLN A 132 -18.17 1.22 12.08
CA GLN A 132 -18.46 2.56 12.60
C GLN A 132 -17.40 3.59 12.17
N GLY A 133 -16.43 3.19 11.34
CA GLY A 133 -15.25 3.95 10.97
C GLY A 133 -14.16 3.94 12.04
N LEU A 134 -13.25 4.91 11.94
CA LEU A 134 -12.11 5.04 12.85
C LEU A 134 -12.51 5.62 14.21
N SER A 135 -11.85 5.13 15.26
CA SER A 135 -11.91 5.68 16.61
C SER A 135 -10.61 5.39 17.37
N GLY A 136 -10.48 5.91 18.59
CA GLY A 136 -9.39 5.51 19.50
C GLY A 136 -9.58 4.13 20.13
N ARG A 137 -10.71 3.44 19.89
CA ARG A 137 -11.01 2.19 20.58
C ARG A 137 -10.11 1.07 20.07
N GLY A 138 -9.32 0.50 20.98
CA GLY A 138 -8.47 -0.65 20.66
C GLY A 138 -7.22 -0.29 19.87
N SER A 139 -6.94 1.01 19.71
CA SER A 139 -5.70 1.49 19.09
C SER A 139 -4.47 0.98 19.85
N VAL A 140 -3.39 0.74 19.12
CA VAL A 140 -2.15 0.17 19.66
C VAL A 140 -0.93 0.92 19.15
N GLU A 141 0.16 0.89 19.91
CA GLU A 141 1.47 1.35 19.41
C GLU A 141 2.22 0.18 18.78
N LEU A 142 2.86 0.43 17.65
CA LEU A 142 3.78 -0.51 17.01
C LEU A 142 5.17 -0.39 17.61
N ASP A 143 6.01 -1.41 17.43
CA ASP A 143 7.43 -1.32 17.81
C ASP A 143 8.28 -0.56 16.77
N SER A 144 7.68 -0.10 15.68
CA SER A 144 8.31 0.74 14.66
C SER A 144 8.01 2.23 14.87
N ASN A 145 8.94 3.10 14.47
CA ASN A 145 8.65 4.53 14.41
C ASN A 145 7.61 4.81 13.30
N GLY A 146 6.77 5.82 13.50
CA GLY A 146 5.81 6.25 12.48
C GLY A 146 6.29 7.46 11.67
N ALA A 147 7.56 7.85 11.80
CA ALA A 147 8.06 9.09 11.22
C ALA A 147 8.18 9.04 9.70
N ARG A 148 8.44 7.87 9.12
CA ARG A 148 8.39 7.59 7.68
C ARG A 148 7.80 6.22 7.49
N VAL A 149 6.51 6.17 7.16
CA VAL A 149 5.76 4.93 7.03
C VAL A 149 4.93 4.94 5.75
N THR A 150 4.86 3.81 5.08
CA THR A 150 3.97 3.59 3.94
C THR A 150 3.44 2.16 4.02
N ALA A 151 2.23 1.95 3.49
CA ALA A 151 1.62 0.64 3.42
C ALA A 151 1.53 0.14 1.96
N GLY A 152 1.48 -1.17 1.78
CA GLY A 152 1.34 -1.85 0.50
C GLY A 152 1.23 -3.37 0.71
N ASP A 153 1.04 -4.13 -0.35
CA ASP A 153 1.18 -5.60 -0.34
C ASP A 153 2.54 -5.98 -0.96
N PHE A 154 3.58 -5.96 -0.14
CA PHE A 154 4.97 -6.09 -0.59
C PHE A 154 5.39 -7.56 -0.80
N ASN A 155 4.60 -8.50 -0.28
CA ASN A 155 4.80 -9.93 -0.47
C ASN A 155 3.78 -10.61 -1.41
N GLY A 156 2.74 -9.90 -1.84
CA GLY A 156 1.72 -10.38 -2.77
C GLY A 156 0.73 -11.38 -2.17
N ASP A 157 0.56 -11.38 -0.84
CA ASP A 157 -0.36 -12.29 -0.15
C ASP A 157 -1.78 -11.72 0.04
N GLY A 158 -1.99 -10.47 -0.39
CA GLY A 158 -3.25 -9.74 -0.30
C GLY A 158 -3.53 -9.16 1.08
N LYS A 159 -2.54 -9.10 1.99
CA LYS A 159 -2.64 -8.45 3.31
C LYS A 159 -1.83 -7.16 3.33
N GLY A 160 -2.27 -6.21 4.15
CA GLY A 160 -1.57 -4.96 4.33
C GLY A 160 -0.23 -5.17 5.06
N ASP A 161 0.85 -4.75 4.42
CA ASP A 161 2.19 -4.64 4.99
C ASP A 161 2.54 -3.18 5.28
N LEU A 162 3.59 -2.97 6.08
CA LEU A 162 4.16 -1.66 6.36
C LEU A 162 5.65 -1.64 6.06
N VAL A 163 6.13 -0.55 5.46
CA VAL A 163 7.55 -0.20 5.42
C VAL A 163 7.80 1.03 6.29
N THR A 164 8.82 0.95 7.14
CA THR A 164 9.28 2.07 7.98
C THR A 164 10.76 2.34 7.81
N ALA A 165 11.17 3.61 7.87
CA ALA A 165 12.58 3.98 7.80
C ALA A 165 13.30 3.60 9.09
N GLU A 166 14.53 3.12 8.95
CA GLU A 166 15.43 2.83 10.05
C GLU A 166 16.68 3.70 9.90
N TYR A 167 16.90 4.54 10.91
CA TYR A 167 18.02 5.47 10.97
C TYR A 167 19.14 4.90 11.83
N PRO A 168 20.41 5.20 11.52
CA PRO A 168 21.53 4.75 12.34
C PRO A 168 21.41 5.27 13.77
N GLU A 169 21.87 4.46 14.72
CA GLU A 169 21.85 4.81 16.13
C GLU A 169 22.63 6.12 16.37
N PRO A 170 22.14 7.02 17.24
CA PRO A 170 22.72 8.36 17.43
C PRO A 170 24.16 8.34 17.96
N GLU A 171 24.62 7.19 18.46
CA GLU A 171 25.97 6.96 18.95
C GLU A 171 27.02 6.73 17.86
N ASP A 172 26.61 6.32 16.65
CA ASP A 172 27.48 6.29 15.46
C ASP A 172 26.73 6.72 14.19
N PRO A 173 26.44 8.02 14.02
CA PRO A 173 25.65 8.53 12.90
C PRO A 173 26.36 8.41 11.55
N MET A 174 27.64 8.02 11.52
CA MET A 174 28.42 7.81 10.30
C MET A 174 28.51 6.33 9.91
N ASP A 175 28.13 5.41 10.79
CA ASP A 175 27.95 4.00 10.44
C ASP A 175 26.64 3.82 9.68
N ASN A 176 26.75 3.55 8.38
CA ASN A 176 25.62 3.43 7.48
C ASN A 176 25.27 1.98 7.14
N ASP A 177 25.95 1.02 7.78
CA ASP A 177 25.67 -0.41 7.61
C ASP A 177 24.27 -0.76 8.12
N ASP A 178 23.72 0.08 8.99
CA ASP A 178 22.42 -0.09 9.62
C ASP A 178 21.29 0.76 8.99
N ALA A 179 21.63 1.79 8.19
CA ALA A 179 20.63 2.71 7.63
C ALA A 179 19.79 2.05 6.52
N GLY A 180 18.49 1.95 6.74
CA GLY A 180 17.66 1.06 5.95
C GLY A 180 16.18 1.27 6.11
N MET A 181 15.46 0.17 5.92
CA MET A 181 14.04 0.08 6.15
C MET A 181 13.72 -1.27 6.78
N THR A 182 12.71 -1.27 7.65
CA THR A 182 12.08 -2.48 8.15
C THR A 182 10.71 -2.62 7.48
N ILE A 183 10.48 -3.79 6.90
CA ILE A 183 9.20 -4.22 6.36
C ILE A 183 8.55 -5.13 7.39
N ALA A 184 7.31 -4.81 7.77
CA ALA A 184 6.48 -5.60 8.66
C ALA A 184 5.32 -6.19 7.84
N TYR A 185 5.33 -7.51 7.69
CA TYR A 185 4.38 -8.22 6.85
C TYR A 185 3.11 -8.57 7.62
N GLY A 186 1.96 -8.34 6.99
CA GLY A 186 0.64 -8.69 7.50
C GLY A 186 0.35 -10.20 7.47
N PRO A 187 -0.82 -10.63 7.99
CA PRO A 187 -1.76 -9.79 8.72
C PRO A 187 -1.20 -9.44 10.11
N PHE A 188 -1.49 -8.23 10.56
CA PHE A 188 -1.22 -7.77 11.90
C PHE A 188 -2.25 -8.34 12.88
N GLN A 189 -1.82 -8.65 14.08
CA GLN A 189 -2.73 -8.94 15.19
C GLN A 189 -3.28 -7.62 15.75
N LYS A 190 -4.47 -7.65 16.37
CA LYS A 190 -5.06 -6.46 17.02
C LYS A 190 -4.19 -5.90 18.17
N ASP A 191 -3.16 -6.63 18.62
CA ASP A 191 -2.13 -6.13 19.56
C ASP A 191 -0.95 -5.43 18.88
N GLY A 192 -0.97 -5.27 17.54
CA GLY A 192 0.03 -4.59 16.73
C GLY A 192 1.15 -5.49 16.20
N LYS A 193 1.17 -6.79 16.53
CA LYS A 193 2.23 -7.69 16.04
C LYS A 193 2.01 -8.07 14.58
N ALA A 194 3.01 -7.76 13.74
CA ALA A 194 3.11 -8.26 12.38
C ALA A 194 3.30 -9.80 12.34
N ALA A 195 2.95 -10.43 11.22
CA ALA A 195 3.17 -11.86 11.01
C ALA A 195 4.65 -12.21 10.89
N SER A 196 5.42 -11.35 10.22
CA SER A 196 6.88 -11.44 10.14
C SER A 196 7.49 -10.09 9.82
N THR A 197 8.82 -9.97 9.91
CA THR A 197 9.54 -8.75 9.55
C THR A 197 10.77 -9.07 8.70
N GLN A 198 11.16 -8.10 7.87
CA GLN A 198 12.39 -8.12 7.09
C GLN A 198 13.07 -6.77 7.18
N ARG A 199 14.39 -6.78 7.38
CA ARG A 199 15.22 -5.58 7.29
C ARG A 199 15.93 -5.53 5.94
N VAL A 200 15.96 -4.35 5.33
CA VAL A 200 16.69 -4.06 4.09
C VAL A 200 17.58 -2.84 4.30
N VAL A 201 18.89 -3.04 4.10
CA VAL A 201 19.88 -1.97 4.19
C VAL A 201 19.92 -1.20 2.86
N THR A 202 19.88 0.13 2.94
CA THR A 202 19.84 0.98 1.73
C THR A 202 21.22 1.40 1.24
N SER A 203 22.24 1.21 2.08
CA SER A 203 23.62 1.68 1.89
C SER A 203 23.71 3.18 1.61
N GLN A 204 22.82 3.95 2.25
CA GLN A 204 22.75 5.40 2.16
C GLN A 204 22.91 5.98 3.56
N THR A 205 23.86 6.89 3.73
CA THR A 205 24.34 7.34 5.06
C THR A 205 23.25 7.86 5.99
N PHE A 206 22.18 8.44 5.45
CA PHE A 206 21.10 9.04 6.23
C PHE A 206 19.78 8.26 6.13
N GLY A 207 19.84 7.05 5.58
CA GLY A 207 18.67 6.21 5.33
C GLY A 207 17.67 6.84 4.35
N PRO A 208 16.49 6.22 4.21
CA PRO A 208 15.40 6.74 3.39
C PRO A 208 14.84 8.07 3.92
N GLY A 209 14.63 9.02 3.01
CA GLY A 209 13.95 10.28 3.28
C GLY A 209 12.42 10.14 3.25
N ASP A 210 11.90 9.31 2.37
CA ASP A 210 10.48 8.99 2.20
C ASP A 210 10.31 7.68 1.41
N PHE A 211 9.10 7.13 1.40
CA PHE A 211 8.72 5.95 0.60
C PHE A 211 7.50 6.24 -0.28
N VAL A 212 7.47 5.59 -1.43
CA VAL A 212 6.28 5.49 -2.27
C VAL A 212 6.09 4.01 -2.60
N ALA A 213 4.88 3.51 -2.44
CA ALA A 213 4.53 2.12 -2.71
C ALA A 213 3.57 2.01 -3.89
N GLY A 214 3.64 0.87 -4.59
CA GLY A 214 2.70 0.47 -5.63
C GLY A 214 3.35 -0.50 -6.61
N ASP A 215 2.55 -1.22 -7.39
CA ASP A 215 3.03 -2.15 -8.41
C ASP A 215 3.68 -1.43 -9.61
N VAL A 216 4.97 -1.08 -9.46
CA VAL A 216 5.76 -0.38 -10.49
C VAL A 216 6.26 -1.36 -11.56
N THR A 217 6.42 -2.64 -11.22
CA THR A 217 6.89 -3.66 -12.15
C THR A 217 5.79 -4.40 -12.92
N GLY A 218 4.52 -4.21 -12.52
CA GLY A 218 3.33 -4.83 -13.10
C GLY A 218 3.20 -6.31 -12.86
N ASP A 219 3.75 -6.82 -11.75
CA ASP A 219 3.64 -8.23 -11.40
C ASP A 219 2.54 -8.50 -10.38
N GLY A 220 1.75 -7.49 -10.03
CA GLY A 220 0.65 -7.55 -9.08
C GLY A 220 1.10 -7.54 -7.63
N ILE A 221 2.37 -7.25 -7.35
CA ILE A 221 2.93 -7.10 -6.02
C ILE A 221 3.43 -5.66 -5.88
N ASP A 222 3.14 -5.01 -4.75
CA ASP A 222 3.60 -3.64 -4.57
C ASP A 222 5.12 -3.60 -4.42
N ASP A 223 5.74 -2.67 -5.13
CA ASP A 223 7.14 -2.32 -5.01
C ASP A 223 7.32 -1.11 -4.09
N ILE A 224 8.56 -0.87 -3.66
CA ILE A 224 8.91 0.28 -2.82
C ILE A 224 9.89 1.16 -3.59
N VAL A 225 9.60 2.45 -3.70
CA VAL A 225 10.57 3.46 -4.09
C VAL A 225 10.97 4.28 -2.87
N SER A 226 12.25 4.29 -2.51
CA SER A 226 12.78 5.17 -1.46
C SER A 226 13.52 6.37 -2.03
N SER A 227 13.23 7.55 -1.48
CA SER A 227 13.97 8.79 -1.76
C SER A 227 15.17 8.91 -0.81
N HIS A 228 16.22 9.60 -1.28
CA HIS A 228 17.47 9.74 -0.54
C HIS A 228 18.05 11.14 -0.74
N GLY A 229 18.51 11.76 0.33
CA GLY A 229 19.15 13.06 0.28
C GLY A 229 19.69 13.46 1.63
N PHE A 230 20.63 14.39 1.63
CA PHE A 230 21.16 15.01 2.84
C PHE A 230 21.50 16.46 2.56
N GLU A 231 21.06 17.35 3.44
CA GLU A 231 21.16 18.80 3.25
C GLU A 231 20.64 19.20 1.85
N GLU A 232 21.48 19.89 1.06
CA GLU A 232 21.16 20.35 -0.29
C GLU A 232 21.54 19.32 -1.38
N MET A 233 21.93 18.10 -1.00
CA MET A 233 22.31 17.03 -1.94
C MET A 233 21.18 16.01 -2.11
N ALA A 234 20.65 15.94 -3.32
CA ALA A 234 19.76 14.86 -3.73
C ALA A 234 20.57 13.63 -4.18
N HIS A 235 20.27 12.47 -3.63
CA HIS A 235 20.84 11.19 -4.06
C HIS A 235 19.84 10.44 -4.94
N LYS A 236 20.31 9.45 -5.69
CA LYS A 236 19.43 8.62 -6.52
C LYS A 236 18.39 7.93 -5.65
N SER A 237 17.12 8.05 -6.05
CA SER A 237 16.06 7.20 -5.50
C SER A 237 16.33 5.73 -5.84
N GLN A 238 15.73 4.84 -5.06
CA GLN A 238 15.98 3.41 -5.13
C GLN A 238 14.65 2.67 -5.25
N LEU A 239 14.46 1.90 -6.32
CA LEU A 239 13.34 0.98 -6.49
C LEU A 239 13.73 -0.40 -5.95
N TRP A 240 12.91 -0.91 -5.04
CA TRP A 240 13.04 -2.20 -4.38
C TRP A 240 11.85 -3.05 -4.80
N LYS A 241 12.14 -4.15 -5.47
CA LYS A 241 11.10 -5.00 -6.01
C LYS A 241 10.40 -5.77 -4.91
N GLY A 242 9.07 -5.76 -4.86
CA GLY A 242 8.27 -6.65 -4.04
C GLY A 242 8.38 -8.11 -4.50
N GLY A 243 7.97 -9.05 -3.66
CA GLY A 243 7.97 -10.44 -4.07
C GLY A 243 7.46 -11.41 -3.02
N LYS A 244 7.00 -12.57 -3.48
CA LYS A 244 6.48 -13.67 -2.63
C LYS A 244 7.38 -14.14 -1.48
N ASP A 245 8.68 -13.86 -1.57
CA ASP A 245 9.67 -14.22 -0.55
C ASP A 245 10.14 -12.99 0.26
N GLY A 246 9.41 -11.87 0.13
CA GLY A 246 9.73 -10.55 0.66
C GLY A 246 10.38 -9.62 -0.37
N VAL A 247 10.61 -8.38 0.05
CA VAL A 247 11.22 -7.31 -0.74
C VAL A 247 12.66 -7.66 -1.13
N ALA A 248 13.07 -7.33 -2.35
CA ALA A 248 14.43 -7.53 -2.83
C ALA A 248 15.46 -6.75 -1.97
N THR A 249 16.62 -7.36 -1.72
CA THR A 249 17.72 -6.73 -0.97
C THR A 249 18.65 -5.89 -1.84
N THR A 250 18.38 -5.82 -3.16
CA THR A 250 19.11 -4.99 -4.11
C THR A 250 18.15 -4.07 -4.82
N SER A 251 18.59 -2.82 -5.05
CA SER A 251 17.75 -1.79 -5.67
C SER A 251 18.16 -1.43 -7.08
N GLN A 252 17.18 -1.12 -7.91
CA GLN A 252 17.38 -0.37 -9.14
C GLN A 252 17.51 1.12 -8.80
N LYS A 253 18.56 1.77 -9.32
CA LYS A 253 18.75 3.22 -9.12
C LYS A 253 17.90 4.01 -10.11
N LEU A 254 17.13 4.97 -9.60
CA LEU A 254 16.32 5.90 -10.37
C LEU A 254 16.97 7.30 -10.40
N ALA A 255 16.30 8.25 -11.05
CA ALA A 255 16.63 9.66 -10.88
C ALA A 255 16.42 10.07 -9.41
N PRO A 256 17.17 11.06 -8.90
CA PRO A 256 16.86 11.67 -7.61
C PRO A 256 15.44 12.24 -7.60
N SER A 257 14.71 12.06 -6.50
CA SER A 257 13.42 12.69 -6.25
C SER A 257 13.24 12.90 -4.76
N LEU A 258 12.46 13.91 -4.37
CA LEU A 258 12.12 14.13 -2.96
C LEU A 258 10.87 13.35 -2.54
N GLY A 259 10.10 12.87 -3.51
CA GLY A 259 8.87 12.10 -3.33
C GLY A 259 8.17 11.89 -4.66
N GLY A 260 7.02 11.22 -4.62
CA GLY A 260 6.25 10.92 -5.80
C GLY A 260 4.94 10.21 -5.49
N ALA A 261 4.31 9.68 -6.53
CA ALA A 261 3.16 8.80 -6.42
C ALA A 261 3.30 7.68 -7.46
N VAL A 262 2.70 6.53 -7.17
CA VAL A 262 2.52 5.46 -8.16
C VAL A 262 1.07 5.45 -8.61
N ALA A 263 0.84 5.55 -9.92
CA ALA A 263 -0.49 5.45 -10.52
C ALA A 263 -0.36 5.02 -11.98
N ASP A 264 -1.34 4.29 -12.52
CA ASP A 264 -1.41 3.99 -13.95
C ASP A 264 -1.86 5.26 -14.71
N VAL A 265 -0.91 6.10 -15.12
CA VAL A 265 -1.22 7.41 -15.73
C VAL A 265 -1.37 7.33 -17.25
N ASP A 266 -0.81 6.30 -17.89
CA ASP A 266 -0.93 6.09 -19.33
C ASP A 266 -1.97 5.02 -19.73
N GLY A 267 -2.52 4.29 -18.75
CA GLY A 267 -3.61 3.34 -18.92
C GLY A 267 -3.18 1.97 -19.42
N ASP A 268 -1.90 1.62 -19.29
CA ASP A 268 -1.35 0.33 -19.72
C ASP A 268 -1.53 -0.79 -18.69
N GLY A 269 -2.02 -0.44 -17.49
CA GLY A 269 -2.26 -1.36 -16.38
C GLY A 269 -1.06 -1.56 -15.46
N TYR A 270 0.02 -0.80 -15.64
CA TYR A 270 1.22 -0.79 -14.80
C TYR A 270 1.23 0.47 -13.93
N GLY A 271 1.85 0.41 -12.75
CA GLY A 271 2.05 1.60 -11.92
C GLY A 271 3.17 2.48 -12.47
N ASP A 272 2.84 3.69 -12.90
CA ASP A 272 3.84 4.69 -13.24
C ASP A 272 4.30 5.44 -11.99
N PHE A 273 5.61 5.51 -11.79
CA PHE A 273 6.19 6.35 -10.76
C PHE A 273 6.35 7.80 -11.25
N VAL A 274 5.49 8.69 -10.72
CA VAL A 274 5.50 10.12 -11.01
C VAL A 274 6.24 10.86 -9.91
N THR A 275 7.34 11.52 -10.26
CA THR A 275 8.20 12.22 -9.28
C THR A 275 7.97 13.71 -9.24
N ARG A 276 8.32 14.31 -8.09
CA ARG A 276 8.60 15.73 -7.99
C ARG A 276 10.10 15.96 -7.78
N ASP A 277 10.66 16.83 -8.63
CA ASP A 277 12.00 17.38 -8.46
C ASP A 277 12.04 18.46 -7.36
#